data_AF-A0A811MM87-F1
#
_entry.id   AF-A0A811MM87-F1
#
_cell.length_a   1.000
_cell.length_b   1.000
_cell.length_c   1.000
_cell.angle_alpha   90.00
_cell.angle_beta   90.00
_cell.angle_gamma   90.00
#
_symmetry.space_group_name_H-M   'P 1'
#
loop_
_entity.id
_entity.type
_entity.pdbx_description
1 polymer ?
#
loop_
_entity_poly.entity_id
_entity_poly.type
_entity_poly.pdbx_seq_one_letter_code
_entity_poly.pdbx_strand_id
1 'polypeptide(L)'
;MLEWEVQVIPLTADRPPYQPRPPNAAIRWPEGCLELVTIIFSHAWFGDNGRIEHGQWTHLRFDGRSLTELGNEIANRLGVQFENMTLCVQAGDLGRPVPLLTDLPLRDDPTIILAFMVDSPGYNALRFPDLAAE
;
A
#
# COMPACT_ATOMS: atom_id res chain seq x y z
N MET A 1 11.01 -11.70 -35.48
CA MET A 1 10.46 -12.40 -34.31
C MET A 1 10.98 -11.66 -33.11
N LEU A 2 10.11 -11.09 -32.27
CA LEU A 2 10.54 -10.41 -31.05
C LEU A 2 10.91 -11.50 -30.03
N GLU A 3 12.18 -11.57 -29.67
CA GLU A 3 12.65 -12.39 -28.56
C GLU A 3 12.40 -11.60 -27.28
N TRP A 4 11.64 -12.17 -26.35
CA TRP A 4 11.40 -11.59 -25.03
C TRP A 4 12.09 -12.47 -23.99
N GLU A 5 12.80 -11.85 -23.06
CA GLU A 5 13.41 -12.50 -21.91
C GLU A 5 12.65 -12.11 -20.64
N VAL A 6 12.49 -13.07 -19.72
CA VAL A 6 11.89 -12.81 -18.41
C VAL A 6 13.02 -12.57 -17.41
N GLN A 7 13.16 -11.34 -16.95
CA GLN A 7 14.13 -10.98 -15.91
C GLN A 7 13.45 -10.91 -14.55
N VAL A 8 14.07 -11.51 -13.53
CA VAL A 8 13.60 -11.43 -12.15
C VAL A 8 14.00 -10.06 -11.59
N ILE A 9 13.03 -9.28 -11.14
CA ILE A 9 13.30 -8.05 -10.42
C ILE A 9 13.79 -8.43 -9.01
N PRO A 10 15.03 -8.07 -8.63
CA PRO A 10 15.53 -8.40 -7.30
C PRO A 10 14.75 -7.64 -6.23
N LEU A 11 14.86 -8.14 -4.99
CA LEU A 11 14.17 -7.58 -3.85
C LEU A 11 15.15 -6.83 -2.95
N THR A 12 14.76 -5.65 -2.50
CA THR A 12 15.51 -4.81 -1.55
C THR A 12 14.73 -4.61 -0.24
N ALA A 13 15.42 -4.24 0.83
CA ALA A 13 14.80 -3.80 2.08
C ALA A 13 14.33 -2.33 2.00
N ASP A 14 14.92 -1.54 1.11
CA ASP A 14 14.59 -0.12 0.98
C ASP A 14 13.26 0.07 0.27
N ARG A 15 12.32 0.76 0.93
CA ARG A 15 11.03 1.06 0.32
C ARG A 15 11.24 2.08 -0.80
N PRO A 16 10.69 1.83 -2.01
CA PRO A 16 10.64 2.84 -3.04
C PRO A 16 9.96 4.12 -2.51
N PRO A 17 10.37 5.31 -3.00
CA PRO A 17 9.68 6.54 -2.67
C PRO A 17 8.22 6.44 -3.10
N TYR A 18 7.32 7.08 -2.34
CA TYR A 18 5.96 7.27 -2.79
C TYR A 18 5.99 7.98 -4.15
N GLN A 19 5.07 7.58 -5.02
CA GLN A 19 4.86 8.15 -6.34
C GLN A 19 3.51 8.89 -6.33
N PRO A 20 3.35 9.93 -5.48
CA PRO A 20 2.12 10.70 -5.47
C PRO A 20 1.95 11.38 -6.82
N ARG A 21 0.69 11.60 -7.20
CA ARG A 21 0.40 12.41 -8.37
C ARG A 21 1.04 13.80 -8.21
N PRO A 22 1.68 14.34 -9.26
CA PRO A 22 2.20 15.70 -9.20
C PRO A 22 1.06 16.69 -8.91
N PRO A 23 1.23 17.64 -7.97
CA PRO A 23 0.28 18.72 -7.82
C PRO A 23 0.18 19.47 -9.15
N ASN A 24 -1.04 19.67 -9.66
CA ASN A 24 -1.35 20.26 -10.97
C ASN A 24 -1.04 19.40 -12.21
N ALA A 25 -0.84 18.08 -12.08
CA ALA A 25 -0.87 17.23 -13.26
C ALA A 25 -2.22 17.42 -13.97
N ALA A 26 -2.22 17.86 -15.22
CA ALA A 26 -3.42 17.98 -16.07
C ALA A 26 -4.09 16.61 -16.36
N ILE A 27 -3.64 15.55 -15.68
CA ILE A 27 -4.26 14.25 -15.62
C ILE A 27 -5.54 14.42 -14.78
N ARG A 28 -6.64 14.73 -15.49
CA ARG A 28 -7.98 14.59 -14.90
C ARG A 28 -8.11 13.17 -14.38
N TRP A 29 -8.62 13.07 -13.15
CA TRP A 29 -9.16 11.84 -12.64
C TRP A 29 -10.11 11.25 -13.70
N PRO A 30 -9.94 9.98 -14.10
CA PRO A 30 -10.95 9.28 -14.87
C PRO A 30 -12.32 9.44 -14.18
N GLU A 31 -13.39 9.46 -14.95
CA GLU A 31 -14.74 9.36 -14.40
C GLU A 31 -14.80 8.12 -13.48
N GLY A 32 -15.30 8.32 -12.26
CA GLY A 32 -15.29 7.32 -11.19
C GLY A 32 -14.20 7.50 -10.12
N CYS A 33 -13.19 8.34 -10.31
CA CYS A 33 -12.13 8.58 -9.30
C CYS A 33 -12.49 9.47 -8.11
N LEU A 34 -13.71 10.02 -8.11
CA LEU A 34 -14.34 10.68 -6.96
C LEU A 34 -15.39 9.78 -6.30
N GLU A 35 -15.33 8.47 -6.57
CA GLU A 35 -16.24 7.51 -5.95
C GLU A 35 -15.79 7.18 -4.53
N LEU A 36 -16.80 6.85 -3.74
CA LEU A 36 -16.63 6.36 -2.39
C LEU A 36 -16.17 4.91 -2.44
N VAL A 37 -14.92 4.67 -2.07
CA VAL A 37 -14.33 3.32 -2.02
C VAL A 37 -14.42 2.72 -0.62
N THR A 38 -14.57 1.40 -0.57
CA THR A 38 -14.54 0.65 0.70
C THR A 38 -13.13 0.14 0.96
N ILE A 39 -12.56 0.56 2.07
CA ILE A 39 -11.26 0.10 2.56
C ILE A 39 -11.49 -0.77 3.79
N ILE A 40 -10.82 -1.91 3.82
CA ILE A 40 -10.74 -2.77 4.99
C ILE A 40 -9.29 -2.73 5.43
N PHE A 41 -8.99 -2.17 6.59
CA PHE A 41 -7.62 -2.06 7.04
C PHE A 41 -7.38 -2.61 8.44
N SER A 42 -6.14 -2.98 8.70
CA SER A 42 -5.67 -3.39 10.02
C SER A 42 -4.21 -3.01 10.22
N HIS A 43 -3.82 -2.78 11.47
CA HIS A 43 -2.41 -2.67 11.85
C HIS A 43 -1.77 -4.06 11.78
N ALA A 44 -0.60 -4.16 11.18
CA ALA A 44 0.09 -5.42 10.91
C ALA A 44 1.50 -5.47 11.53
N TRP A 45 1.91 -6.66 11.97
CA TRP A 45 3.23 -6.93 12.54
C TRP A 45 3.75 -8.31 12.12
N PHE A 46 5.02 -8.58 12.40
CA PHE A 46 5.61 -9.91 12.21
C PHE A 46 5.46 -10.71 13.50
N GLY A 47 4.75 -11.84 13.44
CA GLY A 47 4.60 -12.75 14.57
C GLY A 47 5.82 -13.66 14.75
N ASP A 48 5.94 -14.25 15.93
CA ASP A 48 7.04 -15.17 16.29
C ASP A 48 7.07 -16.44 15.41
N ASN A 49 5.95 -16.75 14.75
CA ASN A 49 5.79 -17.86 13.80
C ASN A 49 6.35 -17.55 12.40
N GLY A 50 6.93 -16.37 12.19
CA GLY A 50 7.47 -15.95 10.90
C GLY A 50 6.41 -15.46 9.90
N ARG A 51 5.18 -15.22 10.34
CA ARG A 51 4.06 -14.79 9.49
C ARG A 51 3.63 -13.38 9.85
N ILE A 52 2.99 -12.73 8.88
CA ILE A 52 2.36 -11.44 9.09
C ILE A 52 1.07 -11.68 9.87
N GLU A 53 0.95 -11.00 11.00
CA GLU A 53 -0.23 -10.98 11.84
C GLU A 53 -0.85 -9.59 11.79
N HIS A 54 -2.12 -9.48 12.14
CA HIS A 54 -2.85 -8.23 12.09
C HIS A 54 -3.84 -8.09 13.26
N GLY A 55 -4.15 -6.85 13.59
CA GLY A 55 -5.10 -6.50 14.63
C GLY A 55 -6.54 -6.62 14.16
N GLN A 56 -7.43 -5.92 14.87
CA GLN A 56 -8.85 -5.84 14.51
C GLN A 56 -9.03 -5.16 13.14
N TRP A 57 -9.85 -5.79 12.30
CA TRP A 57 -10.23 -5.22 11.02
C TRP A 57 -11.15 -4.02 11.20
N THR A 58 -10.84 -2.93 10.50
CA THR A 58 -11.60 -1.69 10.50
C THR A 58 -12.11 -1.40 9.09
N HIS A 59 -13.42 -1.12 8.99
CA HIS A 59 -14.03 -0.66 7.75
C HIS A 59 -13.95 0.86 7.65
N LEU A 60 -13.48 1.34 6.51
CA LEU A 60 -13.33 2.75 6.17
C LEU A 60 -14.05 3.00 4.84
N ARG A 61 -15.01 3.93 4.83
CA ARG A 61 -15.54 4.51 3.59
C ARG A 61 -14.71 5.74 3.28
N PHE A 62 -13.96 5.70 2.19
CA PHE A 62 -13.01 6.74 1.81
C PHE A 62 -13.49 7.42 0.53
N ASP A 63 -13.57 8.75 0.55
CA ASP A 63 -13.98 9.55 -0.60
C ASP A 63 -12.74 9.88 -1.44
N GLY A 64 -12.70 9.34 -2.66
CA GLY A 64 -11.57 9.50 -3.56
C GLY A 64 -10.57 8.35 -3.49
N ARG A 65 -9.37 8.60 -4.05
CA ARG A 65 -8.35 7.57 -4.27
C ARG A 65 -6.92 8.02 -3.94
N SER A 66 -6.73 9.22 -3.38
CA SER A 66 -5.40 9.72 -3.08
C SER A 66 -4.69 8.87 -2.01
N LEU A 67 -3.47 8.42 -2.30
CA LEU A 67 -2.64 7.72 -1.32
C LEU A 67 -2.38 8.59 -0.08
N THR A 68 -2.06 9.87 -0.28
CA THR A 68 -1.73 10.78 0.82
C THR A 68 -2.92 11.03 1.72
N GLU A 69 -4.10 11.28 1.14
CA GLU A 69 -5.33 11.49 1.93
C GLU A 69 -5.76 10.22 2.66
N LEU A 70 -5.68 9.06 2.00
CA LEU A 70 -5.94 7.76 2.62
C LEU A 70 -4.96 7.46 3.76
N GLY A 71 -3.68 7.74 3.53
CA GLY A 71 -2.60 7.62 4.50
C GLY A 71 -2.89 8.44 5.75
N ASN A 72 -3.24 9.71 5.57
CA ASN A 72 -3.61 10.60 6.68
C ASN A 72 -4.87 10.12 7.41
N GLU A 73 -5.90 9.67 6.70
CA GLU A 73 -7.14 9.16 7.30
C GLU A 73 -6.87 7.90 8.17
N ILE A 74 -6.07 6.96 7.68
CA ILE A 74 -5.68 5.76 8.44
C ILE A 74 -4.77 6.15 9.61
N ALA A 75 -3.81 7.05 9.41
CA ALA A 75 -2.90 7.51 10.46
C ALA A 75 -3.67 8.16 11.63
N ASN A 76 -4.65 9.01 11.32
CA ASN A 76 -5.51 9.65 12.29
C ASN A 76 -6.29 8.62 13.14
N ARG A 77 -6.78 7.54 12.51
CA ARG A 77 -7.48 6.44 13.22
C ARG A 77 -6.56 5.63 14.13
N LEU A 78 -5.29 5.51 13.76
CA LEU A 78 -4.28 4.80 14.53
C LEU A 78 -3.57 5.70 15.55
N GLY A 79 -3.81 7.02 15.54
CA GLY A 79 -3.16 7.99 16.42
C GLY A 79 -1.67 8.20 16.11
N VAL A 80 -1.28 8.04 14.84
CA VAL A 80 0.11 8.17 14.36
C VAL A 80 0.20 9.17 13.19
N GLN A 81 1.40 9.42 12.70
CA GLN A 81 1.64 10.18 11.47
C GLN A 81 1.82 9.22 10.28
N PHE A 82 1.40 9.63 9.08
CA PHE A 82 1.49 8.79 7.89
C PHE A 82 2.94 8.41 7.55
N GLU A 83 3.89 9.31 7.81
CA GLU A 83 5.32 9.10 7.62
C GLU A 83 5.88 7.99 8.51
N ASN A 84 5.23 7.71 9.63
CA ASN A 84 5.62 6.67 10.58
C ASN A 84 4.99 5.31 10.26
N MET A 85 4.36 5.16 9.10
CA MET A 85 3.82 3.89 8.64
C MET A 85 4.02 3.68 7.14
N THR A 86 3.89 2.43 6.71
CA THR A 86 3.78 2.04 5.31
C THR A 86 2.49 1.25 5.13
N LEU A 87 1.69 1.68 4.16
CA LEU A 87 0.49 0.98 3.74
C LEU A 87 0.86 -0.06 2.69
N CYS A 88 0.37 -1.27 2.86
CA CYS A 88 0.51 -2.35 1.89
C CYS A 88 -0.87 -2.84 1.48
N VAL A 89 -1.10 -3.00 0.18
CA VAL A 89 -2.28 -3.70 -0.34
C VAL A 89 -2.04 -5.19 -0.23
N GLN A 90 -3.06 -5.92 0.21
CA GLN A 90 -3.03 -7.38 0.22
C GLN A 90 -4.11 -7.94 -0.73
N ALA A 91 -3.68 -8.68 -1.75
CA ALA A 91 -4.60 -9.34 -2.67
C ALA A 91 -5.08 -10.68 -2.06
N GLY A 92 -6.16 -10.63 -1.29
CA GLY A 92 -6.72 -11.78 -0.58
C GLY A 92 -5.86 -12.27 0.60
N ASP A 93 -6.37 -13.24 1.37
CA ASP A 93 -5.81 -13.62 2.67
C ASP A 93 -4.39 -14.24 2.62
N LEU A 94 -4.01 -14.81 1.47
CA LEU A 94 -2.70 -15.42 1.24
C LEU A 94 -1.79 -14.57 0.35
N GLY A 95 -2.28 -13.43 -0.13
CA GLY A 95 -1.50 -12.52 -0.95
C GLY A 95 -0.34 -11.95 -0.15
N ARG A 96 0.85 -11.91 -0.75
CA ARG A 96 1.98 -11.19 -0.18
C ARG A 96 1.63 -9.68 -0.15
N PRO A 97 1.78 -8.98 0.98
CA PRO A 97 1.54 -7.54 1.02
C PRO A 97 2.51 -6.80 0.11
N VAL A 98 1.98 -5.88 -0.70
CA VAL A 98 2.74 -5.05 -1.64
C VAL A 98 2.55 -3.59 -1.21
N PRO A 99 3.61 -2.78 -1.07
CA PRO A 99 3.46 -1.38 -0.68
C PRO A 99 2.55 -0.64 -1.65
N LEU A 100 1.64 0.15 -1.09
CA LEU A 100 0.86 1.10 -1.86
C LEU A 100 1.71 2.35 -2.10
N LEU A 101 2.28 2.45 -3.30
CA LEU A 101 3.18 3.55 -3.68
C LEU A 101 2.47 4.68 -4.43
N THR A 102 1.27 4.42 -4.92
CA THR A 102 0.48 5.33 -5.76
C THR A 102 -0.95 5.41 -5.25
N ASP A 103 -1.75 6.30 -5.84
CA ASP A 103 -3.18 6.40 -5.62
C ASP A 103 -3.88 5.05 -5.85
N LEU A 104 -5.02 4.84 -5.18
CA LEU A 104 -5.81 3.62 -5.32
C LEU A 104 -6.27 3.42 -6.78
N PRO A 105 -6.23 2.18 -7.29
CA PRO A 105 -6.72 1.89 -8.63
C PRO A 105 -8.24 2.07 -8.72
N LEU A 106 -8.75 2.31 -9.94
CA LEU A 106 -10.19 2.30 -10.25
C LEU A 106 -10.69 0.85 -10.19
N ARG A 107 -11.29 0.46 -9.06
CA ARG A 107 -11.92 -0.86 -8.85
C ARG A 107 -13.12 -0.73 -7.90
N ASP A 108 -14.08 -1.63 -8.06
CA ASP A 108 -15.30 -1.67 -7.23
C ASP A 108 -15.14 -2.53 -5.97
N ASP A 109 -14.17 -3.44 -5.96
CA ASP A 109 -13.95 -4.36 -4.84
C ASP A 109 -13.32 -3.66 -3.61
N PRO A 110 -13.68 -4.08 -2.39
CA PRO A 110 -13.03 -3.58 -1.19
C PRO A 110 -11.52 -3.80 -1.23
N THR A 111 -10.75 -2.75 -0.94
CA THR A 111 -9.28 -2.85 -0.88
C THR A 111 -8.85 -3.22 0.53
N ILE A 112 -8.13 -4.34 0.66
CA ILE A 112 -7.52 -4.76 1.93
C ILE A 112 -6.16 -4.07 2.08
N ILE A 113 -6.00 -3.34 3.18
CA ILE A 113 -4.80 -2.58 3.50
C ILE A 113 -4.22 -3.04 4.84
N LEU A 114 -2.95 -3.39 4.85
CA LEU A 114 -2.17 -3.59 6.06
C LEU A 114 -1.30 -2.37 6.32
N ALA A 115 -1.41 -1.80 7.53
CA ALA A 115 -0.57 -0.71 7.98
C ALA A 115 0.58 -1.27 8.83
N PHE A 116 1.81 -1.15 8.32
CA PHE A 116 3.03 -1.51 9.05
C PHE A 116 3.66 -0.26 9.63
N MET A 117 3.93 -0.24 10.93
CA MET A 117 4.67 0.86 11.55
C MET A 117 6.13 0.83 11.11
N VAL A 118 6.68 1.98 10.75
CA VAL A 118 8.10 2.12 10.40
C VAL A 118 8.96 1.60 11.57
N ASP A 119 10.08 0.96 11.24
CA ASP A 119 11.01 0.31 12.17
C ASP A 119 10.45 -0.87 12.97
N SER A 120 9.17 -1.25 12.79
CA SER A 120 8.63 -2.47 13.39
C SER A 120 9.27 -3.72 12.78
N PRO A 121 9.30 -4.85 13.51
CA PRO A 121 9.70 -6.14 12.92
C PRO A 121 8.91 -6.49 11.65
N GLY A 122 7.62 -6.13 11.61
CA GLY A 122 6.76 -6.26 10.43
C GLY A 122 7.28 -5.48 9.24
N TYR A 123 7.60 -4.21 9.45
CA TYR A 123 8.16 -3.34 8.42
C TYR A 123 9.53 -3.84 7.94
N ASN A 124 10.43 -4.20 8.84
CA ASN A 124 11.77 -4.69 8.51
C ASN A 124 11.77 -6.05 7.78
N ALA A 125 10.68 -6.81 7.91
CA ALA A 125 10.46 -8.05 7.16
C ALA A 125 9.92 -7.82 5.74
N LEU A 126 9.41 -6.61 5.43
CA LEU A 126 8.98 -6.28 4.07
C LEU A 126 10.17 -6.32 3.12
N ARG A 127 9.87 -6.71 1.89
CA ARG A 127 10.84 -6.74 0.79
C ARG A 127 10.19 -6.09 -0.41
N PHE A 128 10.86 -5.14 -1.02
CA PHE A 128 10.31 -4.33 -2.09
C PHE A 128 11.00 -4.64 -3.41
N PRO A 129 10.32 -4.51 -4.55
CA PRO A 129 10.99 -4.58 -5.85
C PRO A 129 12.08 -3.51 -5.92
N ASP A 130 13.30 -3.90 -6.27
CA ASP A 130 14.38 -2.96 -6.54
C ASP A 130 14.20 -2.39 -7.94
N LEU A 131 13.70 -1.15 -8.00
CA LEU A 131 13.43 -0.45 -9.25
C LEU A 131 14.70 0.10 -9.91
N ALA A 132 15.85 0.06 -9.24
CA ALA A 132 17.14 0.53 -9.74
C ALA A 132 18.07 -0.61 -10.17
N ALA A 133 17.64 -1.87 -10.01
CA ALA A 133 18.42 -3.02 -10.43
C ALA A 133 18.42 -3.17 -11.96
N GLU A 134 19.62 -3.27 -12.54
CA GLU A 134 19.89 -3.59 -13.95
C GLU A 134 20.24 -5.07 -14.14
#